data_AF-A0A1W1XPK2-F1
#
_entry.id   AF-A0A1W1XPK2-F1
#
_cell.length_a   1.000
_cell.length_b   1.000
_cell.length_c   1.000
_cell.angle_alpha   90.00
_cell.angle_beta   90.00
_cell.angle_gamma   90.00
#
_symmetry.space_group_name_H-M   'P 1'
#
loop_
_entity.id
_entity.type
_entity.pdbx_description
1 polymer ?
#
loop_
_entity_poly.entity_id
_entity_poly.type
_entity_poly.pdbx_seq_one_letter_code
_entity_poly.pdbx_strand_id
1 'polypeptide(L)'
;MALPSPVIAALHDLNAMLRQFWPDRTIPLEFWLIEDDVIFFDALQYLPCCLGSRMYETADIAMLPEGFRVALAIFDLEDGFSGEGWHAINNAGEDGLRNAIAAYRTVGLPVRAAALERVLLVYLAGTDDTDDYRNAARGELAELVDDHAATAIVQAWLQQEPERLFGPI
;
A
#
# COMPACT_ATOMS: atom_id res chain seq x y z
N MET A 1 4.41 -15.00 -17.92
CA MET A 1 3.28 -14.14 -18.34
C MET A 1 3.78 -12.72 -18.16
N ALA A 2 3.92 -11.93 -19.23
CA ALA A 2 4.41 -10.56 -19.12
C ALA A 2 3.39 -9.68 -18.36
N LEU A 3 3.88 -8.62 -17.71
CA LEU A 3 3.03 -7.63 -17.03
C LEU A 3 1.99 -7.02 -17.98
N PRO A 4 0.76 -6.71 -17.51
CA PRO A 4 -0.20 -5.95 -18.31
C PRO A 4 0.38 -4.60 -18.73
N SER A 5 0.14 -4.17 -19.97
CA SER A 5 0.65 -2.87 -20.47
C SER A 5 0.36 -1.66 -19.58
N PRO A 6 -0.82 -1.56 -18.93
CA PRO A 6 -1.10 -0.46 -18.01
C PRO A 6 -0.19 -0.45 -16.76
N VAL A 7 0.25 -1.63 -16.30
CA VAL A 7 1.22 -1.76 -15.20
C VAL A 7 2.59 -1.27 -15.64
N ILE A 8 3.02 -1.64 -16.84
CA ILE A 8 4.31 -1.18 -17.39
C ILE A 8 4.34 0.35 -17.50
N ALA A 9 3.24 0.96 -17.96
CA ALA A 9 3.11 2.42 -18.01
C ALA A 9 3.22 3.05 -16.60
N ALA A 10 2.53 2.47 -15.61
CA ALA A 10 2.61 2.93 -14.23
C ALA A 10 4.03 2.80 -13.64
N LEU A 11 4.76 1.73 -13.95
CA LEU A 11 6.16 1.56 -13.54
C LEU A 11 7.07 2.63 -14.17
N HIS A 12 6.81 3.02 -15.42
CA HIS A 12 7.52 4.14 -16.04
C HIS A 12 7.20 5.48 -15.36
N ASP A 13 5.92 5.73 -15.04
CA ASP A 13 5.50 6.95 -14.33
C ASP A 13 6.11 7.00 -12.92
N LEU A 14 6.13 5.87 -12.22
CA LEU A 14 6.78 5.73 -10.91
C LEU A 14 8.28 6.03 -11.01
N ASN A 15 8.96 5.44 -11.99
CA ASN A 15 10.38 5.71 -12.23
C ASN A 15 10.66 7.20 -12.50
N ALA A 16 9.81 7.84 -13.31
CA ALA A 16 9.91 9.25 -13.62
C ALA A 16 9.69 10.13 -12.38
N MET A 17 8.75 9.76 -11.50
CA MET A 17 8.49 10.44 -10.24
C MET A 17 9.66 10.31 -9.27
N LEU A 18 10.16 9.08 -9.05
CA LEU A 18 11.28 8.82 -8.16
C LEU A 18 12.56 9.55 -8.58
N ARG A 19 12.82 9.69 -9.88
CA ARG A 19 13.96 10.46 -10.38
C ARG A 19 13.88 11.96 -10.09
N GLN A 20 12.69 12.51 -9.80
CA GLN A 20 12.58 13.92 -9.38
C GLN A 20 13.13 14.11 -7.97
N PHE A 21 12.91 13.13 -7.09
CA PHE A 21 13.42 13.13 -5.71
C PHE A 21 14.87 12.64 -5.62
N TRP A 22 15.24 11.67 -6.48
CA TRP A 22 16.52 10.98 -6.47
C TRP A 22 17.24 11.07 -7.84
N PRO A 23 17.60 12.27 -8.32
CA PRO A 23 18.11 12.47 -9.69
C PRO A 23 19.44 11.77 -9.98
N ASP A 24 20.26 11.56 -8.95
CA ASP A 24 21.59 10.94 -9.06
C ASP A 24 21.56 9.41 -8.85
N ARG A 25 20.36 8.81 -8.75
CA ARG A 25 20.18 7.38 -8.51
C ARG A 25 19.65 6.67 -9.75
N THR A 26 20.12 5.44 -9.95
CA THR A 26 19.55 4.53 -10.95
C THR A 26 18.35 3.84 -10.35
N ILE A 27 17.15 4.19 -10.83
CA ILE A 27 15.91 3.53 -10.43
C ILE A 27 15.57 2.47 -11.49
N PRO A 28 15.48 1.17 -11.15
CA PRO A 28 15.03 0.12 -12.07
C PRO A 28 13.50 0.20 -12.30
N LEU A 29 13.00 -0.48 -13.33
CA LEU A 29 11.55 -0.65 -13.52
C LEU A 29 10.99 -1.70 -12.55
N GLU A 30 11.79 -2.73 -12.28
CA GLU A 30 11.62 -3.72 -11.22
C GLU A 30 11.90 -3.05 -9.86
N PHE A 31 11.05 -2.12 -9.41
CA PHE A 31 11.29 -1.36 -8.16
C PHE A 31 11.49 -2.29 -6.94
N TRP A 32 10.95 -3.52 -6.99
CA TRP A 32 11.16 -4.54 -5.96
C TRP A 32 12.60 -5.08 -5.88
N LEU A 33 13.48 -4.73 -6.82
CA LEU A 33 14.92 -5.03 -6.80
C LEU A 33 15.76 -3.86 -6.25
N ILE A 34 15.13 -2.77 -5.81
CA ILE A 34 15.84 -1.65 -5.17
C ILE A 34 16.40 -2.12 -3.82
N GLU A 35 17.72 -2.00 -3.63
CA GLU A 35 18.39 -2.37 -2.36
C GLU A 35 18.36 -1.25 -1.32
N ASP A 36 18.16 -0.01 -1.75
CA ASP A 36 18.09 1.15 -0.87
C ASP A 36 16.67 1.25 -0.28
N ASP A 37 16.54 0.93 1.02
CA ASP A 37 15.25 0.86 1.71
C ASP A 37 14.45 2.18 1.65
N VAL A 38 15.13 3.33 1.58
CA VAL A 38 14.48 4.64 1.48
C VAL A 38 13.85 4.80 0.11
N ILE A 39 14.60 4.51 -0.95
CA ILE A 39 14.09 4.61 -2.32
C ILE A 39 13.00 3.56 -2.57
N PHE A 40 13.16 2.35 -2.03
CA PHE A 40 12.13 1.32 -2.12
C PHE A 40 10.84 1.78 -1.43
N PHE A 41 10.95 2.36 -0.24
CA PHE A 41 9.80 2.88 0.48
C PHE A 41 9.08 3.98 -0.29
N ASP A 42 9.82 4.94 -0.86
CA ASP A 42 9.24 5.96 -1.73
C ASP A 42 8.54 5.32 -2.94
N ALA A 43 9.15 4.28 -3.53
CA ALA A 43 8.55 3.56 -4.64
C ALA A 43 7.19 2.95 -4.23
N LEU A 44 7.09 2.39 -3.03
CA LEU A 44 5.83 1.86 -2.49
C LEU A 44 4.81 2.95 -2.21
N GLN A 45 5.21 4.08 -1.63
CA GLN A 45 4.32 5.20 -1.32
C GLN A 45 3.72 5.83 -2.59
N TYR A 46 4.51 5.97 -3.65
CA TYR A 46 4.06 6.57 -4.90
C TYR A 46 3.43 5.58 -5.89
N LEU A 47 3.60 4.27 -5.66
CA LEU A 47 3.00 3.24 -6.49
C LEU A 47 1.47 3.39 -6.59
N PRO A 48 0.70 3.63 -5.50
CA PRO A 48 -0.72 3.96 -5.58
C PRO A 48 -1.04 5.14 -6.49
N CYS A 49 -0.26 6.22 -6.49
CA CYS A 49 -0.51 7.36 -7.37
C CYS A 49 -0.29 7.00 -8.85
N CYS A 50 0.72 6.19 -9.16
CA CYS A 50 1.04 5.78 -10.52
C CYS A 50 0.09 4.69 -11.04
N LEU A 51 -0.32 3.79 -10.15
CA LEU A 51 -1.34 2.78 -10.44
C LEU A 51 -2.76 3.32 -10.28
N GLY A 52 -3.00 4.48 -9.67
CA GLY A 52 -4.34 4.95 -9.28
C GLY A 52 -4.79 6.25 -9.94
N SER A 53 -3.88 7.04 -10.51
CA SER A 53 -4.22 8.33 -11.15
C SER A 53 -5.00 8.22 -12.48
N ARG A 54 -5.41 7.02 -12.89
CA ARG A 54 -6.30 6.81 -14.04
C ARG A 54 -7.33 5.71 -13.77
N MET A 55 -8.30 6.00 -12.88
CA MET A 55 -9.61 5.32 -12.83
C MET A 55 -9.56 3.79 -13.03
N TYR A 56 -8.76 3.09 -12.23
CA TYR A 56 -8.96 1.65 -12.18
C TYR A 56 -10.19 1.40 -11.31
N GLU A 57 -11.22 0.84 -11.93
CA GLU A 57 -12.31 0.26 -11.15
C GLU A 57 -11.74 -0.90 -10.32
N THR A 58 -12.40 -1.29 -9.23
CA THR A 58 -11.99 -2.43 -8.38
C THR A 58 -11.68 -3.70 -9.21
N ALA A 59 -12.34 -3.85 -10.37
CA ALA A 59 -12.12 -4.93 -11.33
C ALA A 59 -10.71 -4.94 -11.94
N ASP A 60 -10.12 -3.77 -12.21
CA ASP A 60 -8.80 -3.70 -12.84
C ASP A 60 -7.68 -3.94 -11.82
N ILE A 61 -7.86 -3.52 -10.57
CA ILE A 61 -6.96 -3.87 -9.47
C ILE A 61 -6.89 -5.38 -9.30
N ALA A 62 -8.01 -6.09 -9.44
CA ALA A 62 -8.04 -7.55 -9.32
C ALA A 62 -7.21 -8.28 -10.39
N MET A 63 -6.92 -7.64 -11.52
CA MET A 63 -6.08 -8.19 -12.59
C MET A 63 -4.58 -7.97 -12.35
N LEU A 64 -4.20 -7.17 -11.36
CA LEU A 64 -2.81 -6.92 -11.04
C LEU A 64 -2.16 -8.16 -10.39
N PRO A 65 -0.86 -8.39 -10.64
CA PRO A 65 -0.07 -9.34 -9.87
C PRO A 65 -0.20 -9.12 -8.36
N GLU A 66 -0.07 -10.20 -7.59
CA GLU A 66 -0.33 -10.20 -6.15
C GLU A 66 0.48 -9.15 -5.38
N GLY A 67 1.78 -8.99 -5.72
CA GLY A 67 2.66 -8.02 -5.08
C GLY A 67 2.11 -6.60 -5.20
N PHE A 68 1.62 -6.22 -6.38
CA PHE A 68 1.00 -4.91 -6.59
C PHE A 68 -0.29 -4.74 -5.81
N ARG A 69 -1.19 -5.75 -5.81
CA ARG A 69 -2.47 -5.65 -5.09
C ARG A 69 -2.26 -5.49 -3.58
N VAL A 70 -1.33 -6.26 -3.03
CA VAL A 70 -1.02 -6.22 -1.58
C VAL A 70 -0.34 -4.90 -1.22
N ALA A 71 0.65 -4.45 -2.00
CA ALA A 71 1.31 -3.16 -1.77
C ALA A 71 0.30 -2.00 -1.88
N LEU A 72 -0.51 -1.97 -2.94
CA LEU A 72 -1.53 -0.94 -3.15
C LEU A 72 -2.48 -0.84 -1.95
N ALA A 73 -3.02 -1.97 -1.47
CA ALA A 73 -3.96 -1.96 -0.35
C ALA A 73 -3.35 -1.46 0.97
N ILE A 74 -2.05 -1.68 1.19
CA ILE A 74 -1.35 -1.21 2.40
C ILE A 74 -1.01 0.28 2.26
N PHE A 75 -0.30 0.64 1.18
CA PHE A 75 0.28 1.98 1.05
C PHE A 75 -0.74 3.05 0.68
N ASP A 76 -1.85 2.71 0.01
CA ASP A 76 -2.96 3.65 -0.21
C ASP A 76 -3.62 4.05 1.12
N LEU A 77 -3.82 3.08 2.03
CA LEU A 77 -4.36 3.37 3.36
C LEU A 77 -3.35 4.17 4.20
N GLU A 78 -2.08 3.76 4.22
CA GLU A 78 -1.03 4.41 5.01
C GLU A 78 -0.74 5.84 4.53
N ASP A 79 -0.75 6.08 3.20
CA ASP A 79 -0.66 7.42 2.63
C ASP A 79 -1.87 8.28 3.04
N GLY A 80 -3.09 7.71 3.00
CA GLY A 80 -4.28 8.36 3.53
C GLY A 80 -4.12 8.77 5.00
N PHE A 81 -3.56 7.89 5.85
CA PHE A 81 -3.27 8.22 7.24
C PHE A 81 -2.24 9.35 7.38
N SER A 82 -1.22 9.38 6.51
CA SER A 82 -0.19 10.44 6.49
C SER A 82 -0.77 11.80 6.07
N GLY A 83 -1.60 11.82 5.02
CA GLY A 83 -2.18 13.05 4.48
C GLY A 83 -3.39 13.57 5.26
N GLU A 84 -4.23 12.68 5.76
CA GLU A 84 -5.59 13.00 6.24
C GLU A 84 -5.88 12.48 7.66
N GLY A 85 -4.96 11.73 8.25
CA GLY A 85 -5.15 11.09 9.55
C GLY A 85 -6.30 10.08 9.52
N TRP A 86 -7.12 10.08 10.57
CA TRP A 86 -8.22 9.12 10.73
C TRP A 86 -9.36 9.29 9.72
N HIS A 87 -9.43 10.40 8.98
CA HIS A 87 -10.39 10.55 7.88
C HIS A 87 -10.13 9.56 6.74
N ALA A 88 -8.91 9.02 6.64
CA ALA A 88 -8.56 7.97 5.69
C ALA A 88 -9.46 6.74 5.77
N ILE A 89 -10.00 6.42 6.96
CA ILE A 89 -10.95 5.31 7.15
C ILE A 89 -12.22 5.52 6.32
N ASN A 90 -12.75 6.75 6.31
CA ASN A 90 -13.95 7.10 5.55
C ASN A 90 -13.67 7.09 4.04
N ASN A 91 -12.49 7.58 3.63
CA ASN A 91 -12.11 7.63 2.23
C ASN A 91 -11.87 6.24 1.64
N ALA A 92 -11.26 5.33 2.43
CA ALA A 92 -11.03 3.95 2.02
C ALA A 92 -12.35 3.16 1.86
N GLY A 93 -13.34 3.47 2.70
CA GLY A 93 -14.62 2.76 2.73
C GLY A 93 -14.50 1.28 3.10
N GLU A 94 -15.62 0.54 3.09
CA GLU A 94 -15.64 -0.86 3.53
C GLU A 94 -14.69 -1.75 2.74
N ASP A 95 -14.74 -1.69 1.41
CA ASP A 95 -13.93 -2.56 0.55
C ASP A 95 -12.44 -2.27 0.68
N GLY A 96 -12.05 -0.99 0.73
CA GLY A 96 -10.66 -0.59 0.96
C GLY A 96 -10.13 -1.10 2.29
N LEU A 97 -10.90 -0.95 3.37
CA LEU A 97 -10.55 -1.45 4.70
C LEU A 97 -10.41 -2.98 4.71
N ARG A 98 -11.33 -3.71 4.08
CA ARG A 98 -11.25 -5.18 3.98
C ARG A 98 -10.02 -5.64 3.20
N ASN A 99 -9.67 -4.94 2.11
CA ASN A 99 -8.47 -5.24 1.33
C ASN A 99 -7.20 -5.00 2.12
N ALA A 100 -7.10 -3.88 2.85
CA ALA A 100 -5.97 -3.58 3.72
C ALA A 100 -5.83 -4.60 4.87
N ILE A 101 -6.93 -5.02 5.50
CA ILE A 101 -6.94 -6.08 6.52
C ILE A 101 -6.35 -7.39 5.94
N ALA A 102 -6.80 -7.79 4.76
CA ALA A 102 -6.30 -9.00 4.11
C ALA A 102 -4.81 -8.87 3.75
N ALA A 103 -4.40 -7.71 3.23
CA ALA A 103 -3.01 -7.43 2.87
C ALA A 103 -2.08 -7.47 4.09
N TYR A 104 -2.46 -6.83 5.21
CA TYR A 104 -1.68 -6.90 6.45
C TYR A 104 -1.51 -8.34 6.95
N ARG A 105 -2.54 -9.20 6.84
CA ARG A 105 -2.39 -10.62 7.17
C ARG A 105 -1.41 -11.33 6.25
N THR A 106 -1.51 -11.10 4.94
CA THR A 106 -0.67 -11.73 3.93
C THR A 106 0.81 -11.43 4.15
N VAL A 107 1.16 -10.19 4.49
CA VAL A 107 2.56 -9.78 4.71
C VAL A 107 3.08 -10.09 6.12
N GLY A 108 2.24 -10.59 7.03
CA GLY A 108 2.65 -10.95 8.39
C GLY A 108 2.56 -9.81 9.41
N LEU A 109 1.61 -8.89 9.25
CA LEU A 109 1.29 -7.79 10.19
C LEU A 109 -0.07 -8.04 10.91
N PRO A 110 -0.21 -9.12 11.71
CA PRO A 110 -1.50 -9.52 12.29
C PRO A 110 -2.05 -8.52 13.31
N VAL A 111 -1.20 -7.76 14.00
CA VAL A 111 -1.62 -6.74 14.97
C VAL A 111 -2.34 -5.60 14.26
N ARG A 112 -1.75 -5.08 13.16
CA ARG A 112 -2.38 -4.04 12.33
C ARG A 112 -3.70 -4.53 11.73
N ALA A 113 -3.73 -5.76 11.23
CA ALA A 113 -4.96 -6.36 10.71
C ALA A 113 -6.06 -6.42 11.78
N ALA A 114 -5.74 -6.91 12.99
CA ALA A 114 -6.70 -7.00 14.09
C ALA A 114 -7.16 -5.63 14.60
N ALA A 115 -6.30 -4.62 14.56
CA ALA A 115 -6.66 -3.25 14.89
C ALA A 115 -7.63 -2.66 13.86
N LEU A 116 -7.33 -2.83 12.58
CA LEU A 116 -8.17 -2.33 11.49
C LEU A 116 -9.52 -3.05 11.43
N GLU A 117 -9.60 -4.32 11.81
CA GLU A 117 -10.88 -5.04 11.97
C GLU A 117 -11.79 -4.40 13.03
N ARG A 118 -11.23 -3.91 14.14
CA ARG A 118 -12.03 -3.20 15.16
C ARG A 118 -12.52 -1.86 14.63
N VAL A 119 -11.67 -1.14 13.90
CA VAL A 119 -12.04 0.12 13.25
C VAL A 119 -13.13 -0.10 12.22
N LEU A 120 -13.04 -1.16 11.41
CA LEU A 120 -14.07 -1.52 10.43
C LEU A 120 -15.43 -1.77 11.10
N LEU A 121 -15.49 -2.45 12.25
CA LEU A 121 -16.75 -2.65 12.97
C LEU A 121 -17.39 -1.33 13.41
N VAL A 122 -16.56 -0.34 13.78
CA VAL A 122 -17.01 1.00 14.15
C VAL A 122 -17.50 1.75 12.91
N TYR A 123 -16.75 1.74 11.81
CA TYR A 123 -17.19 2.28 10.52
C TYR A 123 -18.54 1.70 10.06
N LEU A 124 -18.72 0.37 10.13
CA LEU A 124 -19.96 -0.32 9.76
C LEU A 124 -21.15 -0.01 10.68
N ALA A 125 -20.90 0.49 11.89
CA ALA A 125 -21.95 0.98 12.77
C ALA A 125 -22.49 2.37 12.36
N GLY A 126 -21.86 3.01 11.36
CA GLY A 126 -22.31 4.27 10.75
C GLY A 126 -21.81 5.53 11.46
N THR A 127 -20.79 5.44 12.32
CA THR A 127 -20.09 6.62 12.84
C THR A 127 -19.07 7.09 11.82
N ASP A 128 -18.96 8.41 11.64
CA ASP A 128 -17.90 9.10 10.90
C ASP A 128 -16.90 9.81 11.84
N ASP A 129 -17.05 9.61 13.15
CA ASP A 129 -16.22 10.22 14.17
C ASP A 129 -14.82 9.57 14.22
N THR A 130 -13.80 10.37 13.94
CA THR A 130 -12.40 9.95 13.96
C THR A 130 -11.90 9.53 15.35
N ASP A 131 -12.49 10.04 16.43
CA ASP A 131 -12.11 9.66 17.78
C ASP A 131 -12.61 8.25 18.12
N ASP A 132 -13.76 7.83 17.60
CA ASP A 132 -14.25 6.46 17.73
C ASP A 132 -13.30 5.47 17.03
N TYR A 133 -12.83 5.80 15.84
CA TYR A 133 -11.84 4.98 15.13
C TYR A 133 -10.52 4.87 15.90
N ARG A 134 -10.01 6.00 16.40
CA ARG A 134 -8.78 6.03 17.21
C ARG A 134 -8.91 5.16 18.46
N ASN A 135 -10.04 5.26 19.16
CA ASN A 135 -10.33 4.47 20.34
C ASN A 135 -10.45 2.97 20.02
N ALA A 136 -11.08 2.62 18.90
CA ALA A 136 -11.22 1.24 18.44
C ALA A 136 -9.86 0.59 18.10
N ALA A 137 -8.96 1.37 17.51
CA ALA A 137 -7.62 0.91 17.17
C ALA A 137 -6.74 0.67 18.40
N ARG A 138 -7.02 1.32 19.54
CA ARG A 138 -6.26 1.16 20.81
C ARG A 138 -4.77 1.47 20.68
N GLY A 139 -4.42 2.43 19.82
CA GLY A 139 -3.04 2.84 19.56
C GLY A 139 -2.29 1.95 18.57
N GLU A 140 -2.81 0.78 18.18
CA GLU A 140 -2.13 -0.19 17.30
C GLU A 140 -2.03 0.25 15.82
N LEU A 141 -2.63 1.39 15.46
CA LEU A 141 -2.51 2.04 14.14
C LEU A 141 -1.94 3.47 14.24
N ALA A 142 -1.60 3.95 15.44
CA ALA A 142 -1.09 5.32 15.60
C ALA A 142 0.32 5.52 15.00
N GLU A 143 1.02 4.40 14.73
CA GLU A 143 2.36 4.34 14.15
C GLU A 143 2.33 3.95 12.66
N LEU A 144 1.18 4.04 11.97
CA LEU A 144 1.17 3.78 10.51
C LEU A 144 2.07 4.76 9.72
N VAL A 145 2.41 5.90 10.31
CA VAL A 145 3.36 6.87 9.75
C VAL A 145 4.77 6.54 10.22
N ASP A 146 5.69 6.32 9.28
CA ASP A 146 7.13 6.12 9.51
C ASP A 146 7.53 4.92 10.40
N ASP A 147 6.70 3.88 10.52
CA ASP A 147 7.09 2.62 11.16
C ASP A 147 7.96 1.77 10.22
N HIS A 148 9.25 2.08 10.28
CA HIS A 148 10.30 1.37 9.55
C HIS A 148 10.30 -0.15 9.80
N ALA A 149 9.86 -0.63 10.96
CA ALA A 149 9.84 -2.06 11.25
C ALA A 149 8.74 -2.77 10.45
N ALA A 150 7.55 -2.19 10.38
CA ALA A 150 6.49 -2.71 9.53
C ALA A 150 6.82 -2.57 8.03
N THR A 151 7.42 -1.45 7.61
CA THR A 151 7.91 -1.29 6.24
C THR A 151 8.89 -2.39 5.85
N ALA A 152 9.87 -2.70 6.72
CA ALA A 152 10.84 -3.76 6.47
C ALA A 152 10.18 -5.14 6.31
N ILE A 153 9.09 -5.42 7.06
CA ILE A 153 8.30 -6.65 6.90
C ILE A 153 7.67 -6.71 5.51
N VAL A 154 7.08 -5.62 5.04
CA VAL A 154 6.46 -5.56 3.70
C VAL A 154 7.53 -5.70 2.61
N GLN A 155 8.66 -5.02 2.73
CA GLN A 155 9.79 -5.13 1.81
C GLN A 155 10.32 -6.56 1.72
N ALA A 156 10.57 -7.19 2.88
CA ALA A 156 11.04 -8.56 2.94
C ALA A 156 10.03 -9.54 2.31
N TRP A 157 8.72 -9.33 2.47
CA TRP A 157 7.71 -10.15 1.82
C TRP A 157 7.74 -9.99 0.29
N LEU A 158 7.84 -8.76 -0.22
CA LEU A 158 7.89 -8.49 -1.66
C LEU A 158 9.16 -9.05 -2.34
N GLN A 159 10.26 -9.13 -1.60
CA GLN A 159 11.54 -9.63 -2.10
C GLN A 159 11.71 -11.16 -1.99
N GLN A 160 10.83 -11.88 -1.27
CA GLN A 160 10.95 -13.34 -1.11
C GLN A 160 10.80 -14.09 -2.42
N GLU A 161 9.80 -13.74 -3.23
CA GLU A 161 9.49 -14.39 -4.51
C GLU A 161 9.02 -13.37 -5.56
N PRO A 162 9.86 -12.42 -5.97
CA PRO A 162 9.45 -11.29 -6.82
C PRO A 162 8.86 -11.74 -8.15
N GLU A 163 9.41 -12.80 -8.77
CA GLU A 163 8.85 -13.36 -10.02
C GLU A 163 7.44 -13.94 -9.84
N ARG A 164 7.13 -14.50 -8.66
CA ARG A 164 5.79 -15.01 -8.35
C ARG A 164 4.83 -13.87 -8.07
N LEU A 165 5.29 -12.85 -7.34
CA LEU A 165 4.48 -11.74 -6.85
C LEU A 165 4.18 -10.70 -7.93
N PHE A 166 5.15 -10.42 -8.78
CA PHE A 166 5.05 -9.38 -9.80
C PHE A 166 4.99 -9.96 -11.22
N GLY A 167 5.43 -11.20 -11.43
CA GLY A 167 5.58 -11.75 -12.78
C GLY A 167 6.87 -11.28 -13.45
N PRO A 168 7.25 -11.90 -14.58
CA PRO A 168 8.37 -11.44 -15.38
C PRO A 168 8.04 -10.13 -16.10
N ILE A 169 8.99 -9.18 -16.10
CA ILE A 169 8.97 -7.99 -16.97
C ILE A 169 9.50 -8.37 -18.35
#